data_AF-A0A950JKH6-F1
#
_entry.id   AF-A0A950JKH6-F1
#
_cell.length_a   1.000
_cell.length_b   1.000
_cell.length_c   1.000
_cell.angle_alpha   90.00
_cell.angle_beta   90.00
_cell.angle_gamma   90.00
#
_symmetry.space_group_name_H-M   'P 1'
#
loop_
_entity.id
_entity.type
_entity.pdbx_description
1 polymer ?
#
loop_
_entity_poly.entity_id
_entity_poly.type
_entity_poly.pdbx_seq_one_letter_code
_entity_poly.pdbx_strand_id
1 'polypeptide(L)'
;MRRAHEARLYALTTATACGLALLAGIVGAPTRVMLQNLVFDQYQRWKPRPYEFDQPVRIVAVDDESLKRLGQWPWPHERLGALVDALKRAGVASIAFDFLFSEKD
;
A
#
# COMPACT_ATOMS: atom_id res chain seq x y z
N MET A 1 11.59 -58.90 -0.57
CA MET A 1 12.30 -57.76 -1.19
C MET A 1 11.43 -56.54 -1.50
N ARG A 2 10.12 -56.65 -1.81
CA ARG A 2 9.22 -55.49 -2.12
C ARG A 2 9.04 -54.47 -0.97
N ARG A 3 8.83 -54.91 0.28
CA ARG A 3 8.57 -54.02 1.44
C ARG A 3 9.71 -53.03 1.74
N ALA A 4 10.95 -53.42 1.47
CA ALA A 4 12.12 -52.55 1.71
C ALA A 4 12.24 -51.42 0.67
N HIS A 5 11.68 -51.61 -0.52
CA HIS A 5 11.68 -50.61 -1.59
C HIS A 5 10.60 -49.55 -1.35
N GLU A 6 9.42 -49.98 -0.89
CA GLU A 6 8.32 -49.09 -0.51
C GLU A 6 8.70 -48.20 0.69
N ALA A 7 9.33 -48.75 1.72
CA ALA A 7 9.81 -47.99 2.88
C ALA A 7 10.86 -46.91 2.51
N ARG A 8 11.75 -47.22 1.56
CA ARG A 8 12.73 -46.25 1.04
C ARG A 8 12.06 -45.15 0.22
N LEU A 9 11.01 -45.48 -0.53
CA LEU A 9 10.24 -44.52 -1.30
C LEU A 9 9.50 -43.53 -0.39
N TYR A 10 8.83 -44.01 0.66
CA TYR A 10 8.13 -43.17 1.64
C TYR A 10 9.07 -42.30 2.47
N ALA A 11 10.26 -42.82 2.81
CA ALA A 11 11.28 -42.03 3.51
C ALA A 11 11.81 -40.89 2.64
N LEU A 12 12.01 -41.14 1.34
CA LEU A 12 12.50 -40.14 0.39
C LEU A 12 11.46 -39.03 0.19
N THR A 13 10.19 -39.39 -0.03
CA THR A 13 9.11 -38.40 -0.23
C THR A 13 8.90 -37.53 1.01
N THR A 14 8.95 -38.13 2.20
CA THR A 14 8.79 -37.40 3.46
C THR A 14 9.99 -36.46 3.69
N ALA A 15 11.21 -36.90 3.39
CA ALA A 15 12.39 -36.05 3.51
C ALA A 15 12.36 -34.86 2.53
N THR A 16 11.90 -35.06 1.29
CA THR A 16 11.74 -33.99 0.31
C THR A 16 10.65 -32.99 0.73
N ALA A 17 9.52 -33.46 1.24
CA ALA A 17 8.45 -32.60 1.75
C ALA A 17 8.91 -31.77 2.96
N CYS A 18 9.62 -32.39 3.91
CA CYS A 18 10.21 -31.68 5.05
C CYS A 18 11.26 -30.65 4.60
N GLY A 19 12.10 -30.98 3.62
CA GLY A 19 13.10 -30.05 3.07
C GLY A 19 12.48 -28.82 2.41
N LEU A 20 11.40 -29.01 1.64
CA LEU A 20 10.64 -27.90 1.02
C LEU A 20 9.94 -27.03 2.07
N ALA A 21 9.36 -27.64 3.11
CA ALA A 21 8.73 -26.92 4.21
C ALA A 21 9.75 -26.10 5.03
N LEU A 22 10.94 -26.66 5.27
CA LEU A 22 12.06 -25.96 5.91
C LEU A 22 12.56 -24.79 5.05
N LEU A 23 12.75 -25.00 3.75
CA LEU A 23 13.15 -23.94 2.83
C LEU A 23 12.11 -22.80 2.79
N ALA A 24 10.82 -23.13 2.73
CA ALA A 24 9.74 -22.15 2.80
C ALA A 24 9.69 -21.41 4.15
N GLY A 25 10.08 -22.09 5.24
CA GLY A 25 10.23 -21.51 6.57
C GLY A 25 11.47 -20.61 6.73
N ILE A 26 12.55 -20.91 6.00
CA ILE A 26 13.80 -20.11 5.97
C ILE A 26 13.63 -18.80 5.20
N VAL A 27 12.70 -18.76 4.23
CA VAL A 27 12.29 -17.49 3.60
C VAL A 27 11.59 -16.66 4.67
N GLY A 28 12.33 -15.80 5.36
CA GLY A 28 11.78 -14.94 6.41
C GLY A 28 10.63 -14.06 5.90
N ALA A 29 9.82 -13.54 6.83
CA ALA A 29 8.79 -12.54 6.51
C ALA A 29 9.27 -11.41 5.55
N PRO A 30 10.48 -10.81 5.70
CA PRO A 30 10.89 -9.72 4.82
C PRO A 30 11.12 -10.13 3.36
N THR A 31 11.66 -11.32 3.09
CA THR A 31 11.91 -11.77 1.70
C THR A 31 10.61 -12.14 0.98
N ARG A 32 9.63 -12.70 1.69
CA ARG A 32 8.28 -12.93 1.13
C ARG A 32 7.59 -11.62 0.78
N VAL A 33 7.62 -10.63 1.69
CA VAL A 33 7.02 -9.31 1.44
C VAL A 33 7.69 -8.61 0.27
N MET A 34 9.03 -8.68 0.17
CA MET A 34 9.76 -8.12 -0.97
C MET A 34 9.32 -8.73 -2.30
N LEU A 35 9.26 -10.06 -2.39
CA LEU A 35 8.80 -10.74 -3.61
C LEU A 35 7.35 -10.39 -3.95
N GLN A 36 6.48 -10.31 -2.93
CA GLN A 36 5.09 -9.92 -3.12
C GLN A 36 4.97 -8.49 -3.65
N ASN A 37 5.71 -7.53 -3.09
CA ASN A 37 5.73 -6.15 -3.53
C ASN A 37 6.27 -6.03 -4.96
N LEU A 38 7.35 -6.73 -5.31
CA LEU A 38 7.89 -6.73 -6.67
C LEU A 38 6.87 -7.25 -7.70
N VAL A 39 6.20 -8.36 -7.39
CA VAL A 39 5.15 -8.91 -8.27
C VAL A 39 3.97 -7.95 -8.38
N PHE A 40 3.56 -7.35 -7.26
CA PHE A 40 2.48 -6.37 -7.23
C PHE A 40 2.80 -5.14 -8.08
N ASP A 41 3.99 -4.57 -7.93
CA ASP A 41 4.45 -3.41 -8.71
C ASP A 41 4.47 -3.72 -10.22
N GLN A 42 4.96 -4.91 -10.58
CA GLN A 42 5.00 -5.32 -11.99
C GLN A 42 3.59 -5.51 -12.56
N TYR A 43 2.67 -6.07 -11.77
CA TYR A 43 1.27 -6.20 -12.15
C TYR A 43 0.61 -4.83 -12.36
N GLN A 44 0.82 -3.86 -11.46
CA GLN A 44 0.27 -2.51 -11.59
C GLN A 44 0.80 -1.78 -12.85
N ARG A 45 2.05 -2.05 -13.27
CA ARG A 45 2.60 -1.51 -14.52
C ARG A 45 1.97 -2.12 -15.77
N TRP A 46 1.69 -3.42 -15.76
CA TRP A 46 1.08 -4.12 -16.90
C TRP A 46 -0.42 -3.88 -17.01
N LYS A 47 -1.10 -3.71 -15.88
CA LYS A 47 -2.52 -3.40 -15.79
C LYS A 47 -2.72 -2.16 -14.93
N PRO A 48 -2.32 -0.97 -15.43
CA PRO A 48 -2.55 0.26 -14.70
C PRO A 48 -4.06 0.44 -14.49
N ARG A 49 -4.43 0.82 -13.27
CA ARG A 49 -5.84 1.05 -12.95
C ARG A 49 -6.37 2.21 -13.81
N PRO A 50 -7.47 2.04 -14.55
CA PRO A 50 -8.06 3.14 -15.28
C PRO A 50 -8.52 4.21 -14.28
N TYR A 51 -8.24 5.47 -14.59
CA TYR A 51 -8.77 6.59 -13.80
C TYR A 51 -10.26 6.74 -14.11
N GLU A 52 -11.10 6.50 -13.11
CA GLU A 52 -12.54 6.68 -13.23
C GLU A 52 -12.91 8.08 -12.74
N PHE A 53 -13.47 8.90 -13.63
CA PHE A 53 -13.82 10.27 -13.29
C PHE A 53 -14.94 10.36 -12.24
N ASP A 54 -15.78 9.33 -12.07
CA ASP A 54 -16.92 9.36 -11.14
C ASP A 54 -16.57 8.95 -9.70
N GLN A 55 -15.29 8.71 -9.40
CA GLN A 55 -14.90 8.24 -8.07
C GLN A 55 -15.40 9.17 -6.96
N PRO A 56 -16.04 8.63 -5.90
CA PRO A 56 -16.68 9.42 -4.84
C PRO A 56 -15.66 10.12 -3.93
N VAL A 57 -14.38 9.81 -4.06
CA VAL A 57 -13.29 10.36 -3.26
C VAL A 57 -12.36 11.18 -4.15
N ARG A 58 -12.03 12.38 -3.71
CA ARG A 58 -11.04 13.26 -4.33
C ARG A 58 -9.95 13.61 -3.32
N ILE A 59 -8.70 13.48 -3.74
CA ILE A 59 -7.53 13.84 -2.94
C ILE A 59 -7.07 15.23 -3.38
N VAL A 60 -6.95 16.14 -2.43
CA VAL A 60 -6.36 17.46 -2.64
C VAL A 60 -4.97 17.44 -2.03
N ALA A 61 -3.95 17.37 -2.87
CA ALA A 61 -2.56 17.34 -2.43
C ALA A 61 -1.96 18.75 -2.35
N VAL A 62 -1.03 18.94 -1.41
CA VAL A 62 -0.19 20.13 -1.37
C VAL A 62 1.09 19.79 -2.13
N ASP A 63 1.25 20.37 -3.31
CA ASP A 63 2.40 20.18 -4.19
C ASP A 63 3.37 21.36 -4.14
N ASP A 64 4.54 21.19 -4.75
CA ASP A 64 5.58 22.22 -4.80
C ASP A 64 5.09 23.51 -5.48
N GLU A 65 4.18 23.40 -6.45
CA GLU A 65 3.59 24.57 -7.11
C GLU A 65 2.70 25.36 -6.15
N SER A 66 1.87 24.67 -5.37
CA SER A 66 1.04 25.26 -4.32
C SER A 66 1.90 25.93 -3.26
N LEU A 67 3.01 25.33 -2.84
CA LEU A 67 3.92 25.93 -1.87
C LEU A 67 4.62 27.18 -2.43
N LYS A 68 4.99 27.18 -3.72
CA LYS A 68 5.55 28.38 -4.38
C LYS A 68 4.53 29.51 -4.45
N ARG A 69 3.25 29.20 -4.69
CA ARG A 69 2.18 30.19 -4.87
C ARG A 69 1.62 30.71 -3.54
N LEU A 70 1.49 29.83 -2.55
CA LEU A 70 0.79 30.11 -1.29
C LEU A 70 1.77 30.31 -0.13
N GLY A 71 3.03 29.92 -0.30
CA GLY A 71 4.04 29.95 0.74
C GLY A 71 4.20 28.61 1.45
N GLN A 72 5.16 28.59 2.37
CA GLN A 72 5.60 27.40 3.09
C GLN A 72 4.48 26.80 3.97
N TRP A 73 4.44 25.47 3.99
CA TRP A 73 3.62 24.67 4.90
C TRP A 73 4.27 24.58 6.30
N PRO A 74 3.52 24.52 7.41
CA PRO A 74 2.06 24.53 7.53
C PRO A 74 1.45 25.90 7.26
N TRP A 75 0.31 25.92 6.57
CA TRP A 75 -0.43 27.15 6.33
C TRP A 75 -1.21 27.60 7.57
N PRO A 76 -1.46 28.92 7.72
CA PRO A 76 -2.31 29.42 8.80
C PRO A 76 -3.74 28.88 8.70
N HIS A 77 -4.40 28.72 9.85
CA HIS A 77 -5.75 28.14 9.94
C HIS A 77 -6.79 28.91 9.12
N GLU A 78 -6.68 30.23 8.99
CA GLU A 78 -7.56 31.04 8.13
C GLU A 78 -7.58 30.51 6.68
N ARG A 79 -6.41 30.12 6.14
CA ARG A 79 -6.31 29.58 4.79
C ARG A 79 -6.93 28.18 4.69
N LEU A 80 -6.67 27.33 5.69
CA LEU A 80 -7.26 26.00 5.75
C LEU A 80 -8.79 26.08 5.87
N GLY A 81 -9.32 27.05 6.63
CA GLY A 81 -10.74 27.36 6.70
C GLY A 81 -11.32 27.78 5.34
N ALA A 82 -10.66 28.68 4.62
CA ALA A 82 -11.08 29.09 3.29
C ALA A 82 -11.09 27.90 2.29
N LEU A 83 -10.13 26.98 2.40
CA LEU A 83 -10.11 25.74 1.61
C LEU A 83 -11.30 24.83 1.96
N VAL A 84 -11.57 24.63 3.25
CA VAL A 84 -12.73 23.85 3.73
C VAL A 84 -14.04 24.43 3.20
N ASP A 85 -14.20 25.76 3.24
CA ASP A 85 -15.40 26.41 2.75
C ASP A 85 -15.56 26.26 1.23
N ALA A 86 -14.46 26.32 0.48
CA ALA A 86 -14.49 26.03 -0.96
C ALA A 86 -14.91 24.59 -1.26
N LEU A 87 -14.40 23.61 -0.50
CA LEU A 87 -14.78 22.21 -0.63
C LEU A 87 -16.26 21.99 -0.28
N LYS A 88 -16.76 22.62 0.80
CA LYS A 88 -18.18 22.57 1.16
C LYS A 88 -19.07 23.14 0.06
N ARG A 89 -18.69 24.28 -0.53
CA ARG A 89 -19.42 24.85 -1.68
C ARG A 89 -19.41 23.95 -2.91
N ALA A 90 -18.40 23.11 -3.07
CA ALA A 90 -18.34 22.09 -4.11
C ALA A 90 -19.23 20.86 -3.85
N GLY A 91 -19.93 20.80 -2.71
CA GLY A 91 -20.90 19.73 -2.42
C GLY A 91 -20.30 18.43 -1.89
N VAL A 92 -19.09 18.48 -1.33
CA VAL A 92 -18.47 17.28 -0.73
C VAL A 92 -19.27 16.81 0.50
N ALA A 93 -19.43 15.49 0.65
CA ALA A 93 -20.16 14.90 1.77
C ALA A 93 -19.37 14.91 3.10
N SER A 94 -18.04 14.83 3.01
CA SER A 94 -17.13 14.76 4.16
C SER A 94 -15.74 15.25 3.77
N ILE A 95 -15.00 15.79 4.75
CA ILE A 95 -13.61 16.25 4.57
C ILE A 95 -12.75 15.53 5.61
N ALA A 96 -11.63 14.95 5.19
CA ALA A 96 -10.65 14.30 6.04
C ALA A 96 -9.28 14.97 5.84
N PHE A 97 -8.53 15.12 6.93
CA PHE A 97 -7.18 15.66 6.93
C PHE A 97 -6.17 14.57 7.29
N ASP A 98 -5.10 14.46 6.52
CA ASP A 98 -3.98 13.53 6.76
C ASP A 98 -2.81 14.21 7.52
N PHE A 99 -3.13 15.22 8.32
CA PHE A 99 -2.16 15.93 9.15
C PHE A 99 -2.80 16.42 10.44
N LEU A 100 -1.95 16.67 11.44
CA LEU A 100 -2.35 17.17 12.75
C LEU A 100 -2.37 18.70 12.74
N PHE A 101 -3.37 19.27 13.42
CA PHE A 101 -3.40 20.69 13.76
C PHE A 101 -2.58 20.88 15.03
N SER A 102 -1.31 21.24 14.88
CA SER A 102 -0.34 21.32 15.98
C SER A 102 -0.49 22.58 16.85
N GLU A 103 -1.10 23.63 16.32
CA GLU A 103 -1.25 24.91 17.01
C GLU A 103 -2.73 25.10 17.41
N LYS A 104 -2.95 25.68 18.58
CA LYS A 104 -4.27 26.14 19.00
C LYS A 104 -4.33 27.64 18.74
N ASP A 105 -5.37 28.10 18.05
CA ASP A 105 -5.62 29.53 17.84
C ASP A 105 -5.79 30.30 19.15
#